data_AF-A0AAT9IIW6-F1
#
_entry.id   AF-A0AAT9IIW6-F1
#
_cell.length_a   1.000
_cell.length_b   1.000
_cell.length_c   1.000
_cell.angle_alpha   90.00
_cell.angle_beta   90.00
_cell.angle_gamma   90.00
#
_symmetry.space_group_name_H-M   'P 1'
#
loop_
_entity.id
_entity.type
_entity.pdbx_description
1 polymer ?
#
loop_
_entity_poly.entity_id
_entity_poly.type
_entity_poly.pdbx_seq_one_letter_code
_entity_poly.pdbx_strand_id
1 'polypeptide(L)'
;MTTDSPVVIDTGPFRALLEESLTERLAIIEELTPRALPSIDPMAYQTLAANRRAVEEITRALNRIDAGTYGHCSQCSGWIAPARLEAVPHAATCIECSAQRREGGDHDDPVTDLPGFCPALGPPHRLRRSHTVGRRPTQGRPGKGIRSRAGRLVRVAVSREV
;
A
#
# COMPACT_ATOMS: atom_id res chain seq x y z
N MET A 1 18.17 15.31 21.25
CA MET A 1 18.09 15.41 19.78
C MET A 1 18.69 14.12 19.25
N THR A 2 17.88 13.07 19.17
CA THR A 2 18.32 11.73 18.80
C THR A 2 18.74 11.74 17.33
N THR A 3 20.03 11.55 17.10
CA THR A 3 20.62 11.24 15.80
C THR A 3 20.01 9.93 15.30
N ASP A 4 19.05 10.04 14.38
CA ASP A 4 18.69 8.95 13.48
C ASP A 4 19.85 8.80 12.49
N SER A 5 20.88 8.09 12.94
CA SER A 5 22.02 7.69 12.11
C SER A 5 21.46 6.76 11.02
N PRO A 6 21.69 7.04 9.73
CA PRO A 6 21.15 6.21 8.66
C PRO A 6 21.66 4.78 8.85
N VAL A 7 20.75 3.83 9.05
CA VAL A 7 21.09 2.40 9.10
C VAL A 7 21.51 2.02 7.70
N VAL A 8 22.82 2.01 7.44
CA VAL A 8 23.37 1.53 6.18
C VAL A 8 23.10 0.02 6.13
N ILE A 9 22.05 -0.38 5.41
CA ILE A 9 21.75 -1.79 5.18
C ILE A 9 22.77 -2.29 4.16
N ASP A 10 23.54 -3.32 4.50
CA ASP A 10 24.38 -4.02 3.53
C ASP A 10 23.46 -4.68 2.50
N THR A 11 23.45 -4.14 1.28
CA THR A 11 22.59 -4.61 0.18
C THR A 11 23.18 -5.79 -0.59
N GLY A 12 24.47 -6.10 -0.37
CA GLY A 12 25.18 -7.20 -1.02
C GLY A 12 24.51 -8.59 -0.84
N PRO A 13 24.25 -9.05 0.40
CA PRO A 13 23.63 -10.36 0.62
C PRO A 13 22.20 -10.42 0.07
N PHE A 14 21.45 -9.32 0.17
CA PHE A 14 20.09 -9.26 -0.36
C PHE A 14 20.05 -9.29 -1.88
N ARG A 15 21.00 -8.65 -2.56
CA ARG A 15 21.10 -8.70 -4.02
C ARG A 15 21.30 -10.12 -4.52
N ALA A 16 22.27 -10.85 -3.96
CA ALA A 16 22.56 -12.23 -4.35
C ALA A 16 21.34 -13.15 -4.17
N LEU A 17 20.66 -13.05 -3.03
CA LEU A 17 19.42 -13.78 -2.75
C LEU A 17 18.30 -13.47 -3.75
N LEU A 18 18.15 -12.20 -4.14
CA LEU A 18 17.15 -11.76 -5.12
C LEU A 18 17.48 -12.26 -6.52
N GLU A 19 18.74 -12.22 -6.93
CA GLU A 19 19.21 -12.73 -8.24
C GLU A 19 19.02 -14.25 -8.36
N GLU A 20 19.31 -15.00 -7.29
CA GLU A 20 19.03 -16.44 -7.22
C GLU A 20 17.52 -16.71 -7.34
N SER A 21 16.71 -16.01 -6.52
CA SER A 21 15.25 -16.12 -6.53
C SER A 21 14.64 -15.78 -7.90
N LEU A 22 15.22 -14.82 -8.62
CA LEU A 22 14.82 -14.41 -9.96
C LEU A 22 15.11 -15.53 -10.97
N THR A 23 16.32 -16.08 -10.92
CA THR A 23 16.78 -17.14 -11.84
C THR A 23 15.90 -18.38 -11.71
N GLU A 24 15.63 -18.83 -10.48
CA GLU A 24 14.76 -19.97 -10.19
C GLU A 24 13.36 -19.77 -10.79
N ARG A 25 12.75 -18.60 -10.56
CA ARG A 25 11.39 -18.31 -11.02
C ARG A 25 11.30 -18.14 -12.54
N LEU A 26 12.32 -17.56 -13.16
CA LEU A 26 12.40 -17.46 -14.62
C LEU A 26 12.47 -18.82 -15.28
N ALA A 27 13.23 -19.77 -14.71
CA ALA A 27 13.27 -21.14 -15.21
C ALA A 27 11.88 -21.83 -15.14
N ILE A 28 11.16 -21.64 -14.04
CA ILE A 28 9.78 -22.15 -13.90
C ILE A 28 8.86 -21.53 -14.95
N ILE A 29 8.98 -20.23 -15.21
CA ILE A 29 8.19 -19.53 -16.24
C ILE A 29 8.45 -20.13 -17.62
N GLU A 30 9.72 -20.35 -17.97
CA GLU A 30 10.11 -20.92 -19.26
C GLU A 30 9.52 -22.32 -19.46
N GLU A 31 9.59 -23.17 -18.44
CA GLU A 31 9.02 -24.53 -18.49
C GLU A 31 7.48 -24.54 -18.59
N LEU A 32 6.80 -23.63 -17.87
CA LEU A 32 5.34 -23.60 -17.84
C LEU A 32 4.71 -22.93 -19.06
N THR A 33 5.38 -21.93 -19.65
CA THR A 33 4.82 -21.09 -20.72
C THR A 33 4.20 -21.87 -21.90
N PRO A 34 4.78 -22.98 -22.41
CA PRO A 34 4.20 -23.73 -23.53
C PRO A 34 2.85 -24.38 -23.24
N ARG A 35 2.56 -24.71 -21.97
CA ARG A 35 1.37 -25.48 -21.55
C ARG A 35 0.40 -24.70 -20.67
N ALA A 36 0.82 -23.57 -20.12
CA ALA A 36 0.04 -22.71 -19.25
C ALA A 36 -0.96 -21.84 -20.03
N LEU A 37 -1.90 -22.49 -20.73
CA LEU A 37 -3.04 -21.83 -21.37
C LEU A 37 -4.29 -22.00 -20.48
N PRO A 38 -5.13 -20.96 -20.28
CA PRO A 38 -6.31 -21.04 -19.42
C PRO A 38 -7.29 -22.14 -19.79
N SER A 39 -7.33 -22.54 -21.06
CA SER A 39 -8.18 -23.60 -21.59
C SER A 39 -7.57 -25.00 -21.52
N ILE A 40 -6.24 -25.13 -21.39
CA ILE A 40 -5.54 -26.42 -21.39
C ILE A 40 -5.25 -26.86 -19.96
N ASP A 41 -4.57 -26.00 -19.19
CA ASP A 41 -4.20 -26.26 -17.80
C ASP A 41 -4.40 -24.97 -16.98
N PRO A 42 -5.59 -24.79 -16.39
CA PRO A 42 -5.89 -23.64 -15.54
C PRO A 42 -4.95 -23.54 -14.33
N MET A 43 -4.44 -24.66 -13.82
CA MET A 43 -3.55 -24.66 -12.65
C MET A 43 -2.15 -24.18 -13.04
N ALA A 44 -1.59 -24.68 -14.14
CA ALA A 44 -0.33 -24.20 -14.69
C ALA A 44 -0.38 -22.71 -15.05
N TYR A 45 -1.51 -22.24 -15.59
CA TYR A 45 -1.70 -20.81 -15.86
C TYR A 45 -1.64 -19.95 -14.59
N GLN A 46 -2.27 -20.38 -13.49
CA GLN A 46 -2.20 -19.67 -12.22
C GLN A 46 -0.78 -19.65 -11.65
N THR A 47 -0.09 -20.78 -11.70
CA THR A 47 1.32 -20.88 -11.25
C THR A 47 2.22 -19.97 -12.08
N LEU A 48 2.06 -19.94 -13.40
CA LEU A 48 2.78 -19.03 -14.29
C LEU A 48 2.51 -17.56 -13.93
N ALA A 49 1.25 -17.19 -13.71
CA ALA A 49 0.87 -15.83 -13.35
C ALA A 49 1.46 -15.41 -12.00
N ALA A 50 1.49 -16.31 -11.01
CA ALA A 50 2.11 -16.05 -9.70
C ALA A 50 3.63 -15.83 -9.82
N ASN A 51 4.33 -16.68 -10.58
CA ASN A 51 5.77 -16.55 -10.80
C ASN A 51 6.11 -15.24 -11.55
N ARG A 52 5.32 -14.87 -12.56
CA ARG A 52 5.50 -13.58 -13.27
C ARG A 52 5.40 -12.38 -12.32
N ARG A 53 4.39 -12.35 -11.46
CA ARG A 53 4.23 -11.29 -10.45
C ARG A 53 5.43 -11.25 -9.50
N ALA A 54 5.89 -12.40 -9.02
CA ALA A 54 7.05 -12.47 -8.15
C ALA A 54 8.34 -11.98 -8.84
N VAL A 55 8.56 -12.33 -10.12
CA VAL A 55 9.69 -11.81 -10.92
C VAL A 55 9.62 -10.29 -11.05
N GLU A 56 8.44 -9.72 -11.29
CA GLU A 56 8.28 -8.26 -11.33
C GLU A 56 8.62 -7.60 -9.98
N GLU A 57 8.18 -8.19 -8.86
CA GLU A 57 8.48 -7.70 -7.51
C GLU A 57 9.97 -7.77 -7.18
N ILE A 58 10.63 -8.89 -7.53
CA ILE A 58 12.08 -9.07 -7.35
C ILE A 58 12.86 -8.08 -8.21
N THR A 59 12.47 -7.90 -9.47
CA THR A 59 13.11 -6.92 -10.38
C THR A 59 13.00 -5.50 -9.83
N ARG A 60 11.83 -5.13 -9.28
CA ARG A 60 11.65 -3.84 -8.60
C ARG A 60 12.51 -3.72 -7.34
N ALA A 61 12.74 -4.79 -6.61
CA ALA A 61 13.63 -4.79 -5.46
C ALA A 61 15.10 -4.58 -5.88
N LEU A 62 15.56 -5.27 -6.92
CA LEU A 62 16.90 -5.08 -7.51
C LEU A 62 17.10 -3.64 -7.99
N ASN A 63 16.12 -3.07 -8.71
CA ASN A 63 16.18 -1.66 -9.13
C ASN A 63 16.30 -0.69 -7.95
N ARG A 64 15.68 -0.99 -6.79
CA ARG A 64 15.81 -0.17 -5.58
C ARG A 64 17.19 -0.31 -4.93
N ILE A 65 17.82 -1.48 -5.03
CA ILE A 65 19.20 -1.71 -4.61
C ILE A 65 20.14 -0.85 -5.47
N ASP A 66 19.98 -0.89 -6.80
CA ASP A 66 20.79 -0.09 -7.71
C ASP A 66 20.56 1.42 -7.53
N ALA A 67 19.34 1.83 -7.18
CA ALA A 67 19.00 3.22 -6.84
C ALA A 67 19.43 3.64 -5.41
N GLY A 68 19.93 2.73 -4.58
CA GLY A 68 20.30 3.01 -3.18
C GLY A 68 19.13 3.33 -2.25
N THR A 69 17.88 3.07 -2.67
CA THR A 69 16.65 3.31 -1.87
C THR A 69 16.12 2.03 -1.22
N TYR A 70 16.89 0.95 -1.30
CA TYR A 70 16.55 -0.32 -0.66
C TYR A 70 16.47 -0.15 0.87
N GLY A 71 15.40 -0.67 1.48
CA GLY A 71 15.10 -0.44 2.89
C GLY A 71 14.11 0.69 3.17
N HIS A 72 13.68 1.45 2.15
CA HIS A 72 12.61 2.45 2.29
C HIS A 72 11.27 1.94 1.74
N CYS A 73 10.19 2.31 2.44
CA CYS A 73 8.82 2.00 2.06
C CYS A 73 8.38 2.85 0.86
N SER A 74 7.82 2.22 -0.18
CA SER A 74 7.34 2.91 -1.38
C SER A 74 6.03 3.70 -1.20
N GLN A 75 5.47 3.75 0.01
CA GLN A 75 4.19 4.43 0.31
C GLN A 75 4.38 5.55 1.31
N CYS A 76 5.00 5.26 2.45
CA CYS A 76 5.23 6.24 3.51
C CYS A 76 6.66 6.77 3.56
N SER A 77 7.57 6.30 2.69
CA SER A 77 9.02 6.61 2.69
C SER A 77 9.79 6.26 3.98
N GLY A 78 9.12 5.75 5.00
CA GLY A 78 9.73 5.29 6.24
C GLY A 78 10.60 4.05 6.06
N TRP A 79 11.43 3.77 7.07
CA TRP A 79 12.30 2.60 7.11
C TRP A 79 11.52 1.29 7.20
N ILE A 80 11.93 0.29 6.43
CA ILE A 80 11.46 -1.08 6.53
C ILE A 80 12.33 -1.79 7.56
N ALA A 81 11.71 -2.43 8.55
CA ALA A 81 12.43 -3.18 9.57
C ALA A 81 13.34 -4.27 8.94
N PRO A 82 14.60 -4.42 9.38
CA PRO A 82 15.54 -5.39 8.80
C PRO A 82 15.04 -6.83 8.91
N ALA A 83 14.41 -7.18 10.05
CA ALA A 83 13.77 -8.49 10.24
C ALA A 83 12.73 -8.83 9.14
N ARG A 84 12.09 -7.82 8.53
CA ARG A 84 11.16 -8.02 7.41
C ARG A 84 11.89 -8.25 6.10
N LEU A 85 13.01 -7.56 5.87
CA LEU A 85 13.84 -7.74 4.67
C LEU A 85 14.56 -9.10 4.69
N GLU A 86 14.91 -9.59 5.87
CA GLU A 86 15.43 -10.95 6.08
C GLU A 86 14.37 -12.01 5.78
N ALA A 87 13.12 -11.80 6.21
CA ALA A 87 12.02 -12.74 5.94
C ALA A 87 11.50 -12.65 4.49
N VAL A 88 11.41 -11.45 3.92
CA VAL A 88 10.86 -11.17 2.59
C VAL A 88 11.68 -10.07 1.89
N PRO A 89 12.73 -10.43 1.14
CA PRO A 89 13.67 -9.46 0.56
C PRO A 89 13.08 -8.62 -0.58
N HIS A 90 12.04 -9.11 -1.27
CA HIS A 90 11.35 -8.36 -2.32
C HIS A 90 10.28 -7.38 -1.79
N ALA A 91 10.13 -7.25 -0.46
CA ALA A 91 9.10 -6.39 0.14
C ALA A 91 9.29 -4.90 -0.25
N ALA A 92 8.23 -4.29 -0.77
CA ALA A 92 8.22 -2.87 -1.17
C ALA A 92 7.65 -1.92 -0.10
N THR A 93 6.92 -2.46 0.88
CA THR A 93 6.18 -1.68 1.88
C THR A 93 6.50 -2.12 3.31
N CYS A 94 6.39 -1.19 4.25
CA CYS A 94 6.50 -1.46 5.68
C CYS A 94 5.29 -2.26 6.20
N ILE A 95 5.34 -2.70 7.46
CA ILE A 95 4.29 -3.52 8.07
C ILE A 95 2.96 -2.77 8.19
N GLU A 96 2.98 -1.49 8.58
CA GLU A 96 1.77 -0.64 8.61
C GLU A 96 1.12 -0.53 7.22
N CYS A 97 1.88 -0.14 6.19
CA CYS A 97 1.33 0.02 4.84
C CYS A 97 0.86 -1.32 4.25
N SER A 98 1.51 -2.42 4.63
CA SER A 98 1.10 -3.76 4.21
C SER A 98 -0.18 -4.22 4.91
N ALA A 99 -0.39 -3.84 6.17
CA ALA A 99 -1.62 -4.13 6.92
C ALA A 99 -2.80 -3.33 6.34
N GLN A 100 -2.62 -2.02 6.14
CA GLN A 100 -3.63 -1.13 5.55
C GLN A 100 -4.08 -1.58 4.15
N ARG A 101 -3.21 -2.19 3.34
CA ARG A 101 -3.59 -2.69 2.01
C ARG A 101 -4.47 -3.95 2.07
N ARG A 102 -4.27 -4.80 3.08
CA ARG A 102 -5.10 -6.01 3.28
C ARG A 102 -6.46 -5.65 3.87
N GLU A 103 -6.47 -4.62 4.70
CA GLU A 103 -7.64 -4.02 5.32
C GLU A 103 -8.06 -2.80 4.49
N GLY A 104 -8.49 -3.00 3.24
CA GLY A 104 -9.00 -1.89 2.44
C GLY A 104 -10.18 -1.21 3.15
N GLY A 105 -10.01 0.04 3.60
CA GLY A 105 -11.09 0.88 4.09
C GLY A 105 -10.67 2.13 4.87
N ASP A 106 -10.82 3.30 4.23
CA ASP A 106 -11.16 4.61 4.80
C ASP A 106 -10.38 5.13 6.02
N HIS A 107 -9.20 5.72 5.77
CA HIS A 107 -8.73 6.85 6.59
C HIS A 107 -8.54 8.07 5.70
N ASP A 108 -9.66 8.66 5.30
CA ASP A 108 -9.75 10.06 4.89
C ASP A 108 -9.68 10.92 6.16
N ASP A 109 -8.52 10.95 6.81
CA ASP A 109 -8.27 11.87 7.93
C ASP A 109 -7.35 12.98 7.43
N PRO A 110 -7.89 14.18 7.11
CA PRO A 110 -7.05 15.34 6.86
C PRO A 110 -6.42 15.76 8.19
N VAL A 111 -5.19 15.29 8.44
CA VAL A 111 -4.37 15.67 9.61
C VAL A 111 -3.84 17.11 9.52
N THR A 112 -4.75 18.05 9.28
CA THR A 112 -4.43 19.49 9.31
C THR A 112 -5.68 20.24 9.76
N ASP A 113 -5.91 20.30 11.08
CA ASP A 113 -6.23 21.54 11.83
C ASP A 113 -6.53 21.26 13.33
N LEU A 114 -5.51 20.91 14.13
CA LEU A 114 -5.64 20.89 15.61
C LEU A 114 -4.55 21.73 16.27
N PRO A 115 -4.87 22.88 16.88
CA PRO A 115 -3.93 23.62 17.68
C PRO A 115 -3.75 22.94 19.04
N GLY A 116 -2.55 22.44 19.35
CA GLY A 116 -2.21 21.99 20.71
C GLY A 116 -1.31 20.77 20.87
N PHE A 117 -0.66 20.25 19.83
CA PHE A 117 0.27 19.13 20.02
C PHE A 117 1.64 19.62 20.53
N CYS A 118 1.86 19.53 21.85
CA CYS A 118 3.17 19.74 22.47
C CYS A 118 4.06 18.49 22.27
N PRO A 119 5.21 18.58 21.57
CA PRO A 119 6.04 17.43 21.18
C PRO A 119 6.93 16.86 22.30
N ALA A 120 6.68 17.21 23.58
CA ALA A 120 7.57 16.88 24.70
C ALA A 120 7.17 15.62 25.50
N LEU A 121 6.05 14.97 25.16
CA LEU A 121 5.61 13.74 25.84
C LEU A 121 5.48 12.65 24.77
N GLY A 122 6.28 11.58 24.94
CA GLY A 122 6.45 10.50 23.98
C GLY A 122 5.21 9.62 23.74
N PRO A 123 5.39 8.34 23.35
CA PRO A 123 4.36 7.51 22.72
C PRO A 123 3.08 7.35 23.57
N PRO A 124 1.91 7.08 22.96
CA PRO A 124 0.63 7.19 23.63
C PRO A 124 0.46 6.11 24.70
N HIS A 125 0.76 6.46 25.95
CA HIS A 125 0.38 5.64 27.09
C HIS A 125 -1.15 5.70 27.26
N ARG A 126 -1.80 4.54 27.17
CA ARG A 126 -3.25 4.37 27.31
C ARG A 126 -3.69 4.75 28.74
N LEU A 127 -3.97 6.03 29.00
CA LEU A 127 -4.47 6.46 30.30
C LEU A 127 -5.87 5.88 30.53
N ARG A 128 -5.95 5.05 31.59
CA ARG A 128 -7.14 4.37 32.10
C ARG A 128 -8.16 5.44 32.52
N ARG A 129 -9.29 5.52 31.82
CA ARG A 129 -10.36 6.49 32.12
C ARG A 129 -10.98 6.20 33.49
N SER A 130 -10.90 7.15 34.40
CA SER A 130 -11.70 7.20 35.61
C SER A 130 -12.41 8.56 35.68
N HIS A 131 -13.72 8.50 35.98
CA HIS A 131 -14.60 9.60 36.42
C HIS A 131 -15.45 10.35 35.37
N THR A 132 -16.66 9.79 35.18
CA THR A 132 -17.98 10.40 35.42
C THR A 132 -18.09 11.92 35.59
N VAL A 133 -18.75 12.59 34.64
CA VAL A 133 -19.81 13.63 34.74
C VAL A 133 -20.36 13.73 33.31
N GLY A 134 -21.63 13.81 32.94
CA GLY A 134 -22.92 14.15 33.54
C GLY A 134 -23.90 14.21 32.35
N ARG A 135 -25.19 13.94 32.58
CA ARG A 135 -26.20 13.67 31.55
C ARG A 135 -26.70 14.91 30.77
N ARG A 136 -27.07 14.65 29.50
CA ARG A 136 -28.17 15.21 28.66
C ARG A 136 -27.99 16.60 28.01
N PRO A 137 -28.76 16.97 26.94
CA PRO A 137 -29.93 16.28 26.34
C PRO A 137 -29.86 16.00 24.82
N THR A 138 -30.81 15.17 24.37
CA THR A 138 -31.19 14.92 22.98
C THR A 138 -31.69 16.20 22.30
N GLN A 139 -31.04 16.66 21.24
CA GLN A 139 -31.55 17.69 20.34
C GLN A 139 -31.46 17.21 18.89
N GLY A 140 -32.54 17.44 18.15
CA GLY A 140 -32.96 16.67 16.99
C GLY A 140 -32.16 16.84 15.70
N ARG A 141 -32.29 15.84 14.83
CA ARG A 141 -31.92 15.88 13.42
C ARG A 141 -32.76 16.93 12.69
N PRO A 142 -32.18 17.96 12.03
CA PRO A 142 -32.90 18.71 11.02
C PRO A 142 -32.84 17.95 9.68
N GLY A 143 -34.02 17.63 9.12
CA GLY A 143 -34.16 17.08 7.78
C GLY A 143 -33.64 18.07 6.74
N LYS A 144 -32.66 17.67 5.93
CA LYS A 144 -32.27 18.43 4.74
C LYS A 144 -33.28 18.12 3.63
N GLY A 145 -34.11 19.11 3.33
CA GLY A 145 -35.03 19.10 2.20
C GLY A 145 -34.31 18.93 0.87
N ILE A 146 -34.71 17.89 0.13
CA ILE A 146 -34.47 17.74 -1.29
C ILE A 146 -35.19 18.87 -2.04
N ARG A 147 -34.46 19.91 -2.43
CA ARG A 147 -34.97 20.90 -3.39
C ARG A 147 -34.82 20.34 -4.79
N SER A 148 -35.96 20.07 -5.42
CA SER A 148 -36.09 19.94 -6.87
C SER A 148 -35.47 21.14 -7.57
N ARG A 149 -34.57 20.91 -8.53
CA ARG A 149 -34.31 21.86 -9.60
C ARG A 149 -34.46 21.17 -10.94
N ALA A 150 -35.42 21.72 -11.68
CA ALA A 150 -35.80 21.38 -13.02
C ALA A 150 -34.63 21.51 -14.02
N GLY A 151 -34.64 20.59 -14.99
CA GLY A 151 -34.50 20.86 -16.42
C GLY A 151 -33.35 21.74 -16.90
N ARG A 152 -32.38 21.11 -17.56
CA ARG A 152 -31.78 21.70 -18.77
C ARG A 152 -31.60 20.61 -19.83
N LEU A 153 -32.55 20.54 -20.76
CA LEU A 153 -32.42 19.79 -22.00
C LEU A 153 -31.34 20.47 -22.84
N VAL A 154 -30.26 19.76 -23.13
CA VAL A 154 -29.30 20.16 -24.16
C VAL A 154 -29.80 19.56 -25.47
N ARG A 155 -30.34 20.42 -26.35
CA ARG A 155 -30.62 20.07 -27.74
C ARG A 155 -29.28 19.88 -28.46
N VAL A 156 -28.96 18.64 -28.83
CA VAL A 156 -27.94 18.35 -29.82
C VAL A 156 -28.60 18.50 -31.19
N ALA A 157 -28.21 19.54 -31.92
CA ALA A 157 -28.56 19.70 -33.32
C ALA A 157 -27.76 18.68 -34.14
N VAL A 158 -28.44 17.71 -34.75
CA VAL A 158 -27.89 16.89 -35.82
C VAL A 158 -28.09 17.65 -37.12
N SER A 159 -27.05 18.36 -37.56
CA SER A 159 -26.99 18.86 -38.93
C SER A 159 -26.71 17.68 -39.85
N ARG A 160 -27.74 17.26 -40.58
CA ARG A 160 -27.60 16.58 -41.88
C ARG A 160 -27.40 17.66 -42.94
N GLU A 161 -26.73 17.26 -44.02
CA GLU A 161 -26.53 17.87 -45.36
C GLU A 161 -25.02 17.84 -45.67
N VAL A 162 -24.52 17.17 -46.72
CA VAL A 162 -25.08 16.85 -48.04
C VAL A 162 -24.64 15.45 -48.47
#